data_AF-A0A658NPP3-F1
#
_entry.id   AF-A0A658NPP3-F1
#
_cell.length_a   1.000
_cell.length_b   1.000
_cell.length_c   1.000
_cell.angle_alpha   90.00
_cell.angle_beta   90.00
_cell.angle_gamma   90.00
#
_symmetry.space_group_name_H-M   'P 1'
#
loop_
_entity.id
_entity.type
_entity.pdbx_description
1 polymer ?
#
loop_
_entity_poly.entity_id
_entity_poly.type
_entity_poly.pdbx_seq_one_letter_code
_entity_poly.pdbx_strand_id
1 'polypeptide(L)'
;MTAGLVAVAAIGCGIAFLALTTPKMRAAVDIKVPMTPERIERGRYLYEQVAHCDGCHSPRDWTKLTAPTIAETRGAGFEFPPEL
;
A
#
# COMPACT_ATOMS: atom_id res chain seq x y z
N MET A 1 23.04 -11.14 39.47
CA MET A 1 23.76 -10.98 38.19
C MET A 1 23.25 -11.91 37.10
N THR A 2 22.96 -13.19 37.38
CA THR A 2 22.48 -14.17 36.39
C THR A 2 21.11 -13.86 35.80
N ALA A 3 20.14 -13.44 36.62
CA ALA A 3 18.78 -13.12 36.14
C ALA A 3 18.74 -11.96 35.12
N GLY A 4 19.60 -10.94 35.30
CA GLY A 4 19.69 -9.82 34.35
C GLY A 4 20.27 -10.23 33.00
N LEU A 5 21.27 -11.12 32.98
CA LEU A 5 21.88 -11.61 31.75
C LEU A 5 20.89 -12.44 30.92
N VAL A 6 20.08 -13.27 31.59
CA VAL A 6 19.03 -14.06 30.95
C VAL A 6 17.95 -13.18 30.34
N ALA A 7 17.53 -12.13 31.04
CA ALA A 7 16.55 -11.18 30.52
C ALA A 7 17.05 -10.46 29.27
N VAL A 8 18.31 -9.99 29.28
CA VAL A 8 18.94 -9.34 28.12
C VAL A 8 19.05 -10.29 26.92
N ALA A 9 19.45 -11.54 27.16
CA ALA A 9 19.53 -12.55 26.10
C ALA A 9 18.15 -12.85 25.49
N ALA A 10 17.11 -13.01 26.32
CA ALA A 10 15.75 -13.26 25.85
C ALA A 10 15.21 -12.11 25.00
N ILE A 11 15.43 -10.87 25.42
CA ILE A 11 15.04 -9.66 24.67
C ILE A 11 15.81 -9.60 23.34
N GLY A 12 17.12 -9.83 23.37
CA GLY A 12 17.95 -9.84 22.17
C GLY A 12 17.50 -10.90 21.16
N CYS A 13 17.18 -12.11 21.61
CA CYS A 13 16.64 -13.17 20.76
C CYS A 13 15.26 -12.81 20.20
N GLY A 14 14.39 -12.17 20.99
CA GLY A 14 13.08 -11.70 20.53
C GLY A 14 13.20 -10.64 19.44
N ILE A 15 14.08 -9.65 19.63
CA ILE A 15 14.35 -8.61 18.62
C ILE A 15 14.93 -9.23 17.36
N ALA A 16 15.92 -10.12 17.49
CA ALA A 16 16.51 -10.81 16.35
C ALA A 16 15.48 -11.64 15.59
N PHE A 17 14.58 -12.33 16.29
CA PHE A 17 13.50 -13.09 15.67
C PHE A 17 12.56 -12.18 14.86
N LEU A 18 12.15 -11.04 15.42
CA LEU A 18 11.29 -10.08 14.72
C LEU A 18 11.99 -9.40 13.54
N ALA A 19 13.29 -9.12 13.66
CA ALA A 19 14.08 -8.47 12.61
C ALA A 19 14.48 -9.42 11.47
N LEU A 20 14.72 -10.70 11.77
CA LEU A 20 15.23 -11.68 10.81
C LEU A 20 14.14 -12.57 10.20
N THR A 21 12.96 -12.65 10.81
CA THR A 21 11.83 -13.36 10.22
C THR A 21 10.93 -12.39 9.47
N THR A 22 10.71 -12.66 8.18
CA THR A 22 9.78 -11.87 7.37
C THR A 22 8.33 -12.17 7.76
N PRO A 23 7.41 -11.19 7.62
CA PRO A 23 5.99 -11.45 7.84
C PRO A 23 5.52 -12.55 6.88
N LYS A 24 5.10 -13.69 7.44
CA LYS A 24 4.53 -14.80 6.65
C LYS A 24 3.13 -14.41 6.19
N MET A 25 3.02 -14.02 4.93
CA MET A 25 1.74 -13.76 4.29
C MET A 25 1.01 -15.08 3.95
N ARG A 26 -0.31 -15.11 4.18
CA ARG A 26 -1.15 -16.26 3.81
C ARG A 26 -1.13 -16.44 2.30
N ALA A 27 -1.31 -17.68 1.83
CA ALA A 27 -1.47 -17.94 0.42
C ALA A 27 -2.61 -17.10 -0.16
N ALA A 28 -2.39 -16.53 -1.35
CA ALA A 28 -3.43 -15.82 -2.08
C ALA A 28 -4.57 -16.78 -2.40
N VAL A 29 -5.80 -16.32 -2.22
CA VAL A 29 -6.99 -17.08 -2.61
C VAL A 29 -7.14 -16.95 -4.12
N ASP A 30 -7.36 -18.04 -4.85
CA ASP A 30 -7.64 -17.99 -6.28
C ASP A 30 -9.10 -17.55 -6.51
N ILE A 31 -9.33 -16.24 -6.50
CA ILE A 31 -10.62 -15.63 -6.77
C ILE A 31 -10.59 -15.07 -8.19
N LYS A 32 -11.45 -15.60 -9.06
CA LYS A 32 -11.72 -15.02 -10.38
C LYS A 32 -12.99 -14.20 -10.35
N VAL A 33 -12.88 -12.91 -10.67
CA VAL A 33 -14.01 -11.99 -10.75
C VAL A 33 -14.45 -11.87 -12.22
N PRO A 34 -15.68 -12.28 -12.58
CA PRO A 34 -16.25 -12.00 -13.90
C PRO A 34 -16.21 -10.52 -14.28
N MET A 35 -15.72 -10.24 -15.50
CA MET A 35 -15.63 -8.89 -16.10
C MET A 35 -16.92 -8.52 -16.83
N THR A 36 -18.03 -8.45 -16.11
CA THR A 36 -19.29 -7.95 -16.70
C THR A 36 -19.30 -6.43 -16.76
N PRO A 37 -20.07 -5.79 -17.68
CA PRO A 37 -20.16 -4.33 -17.76
C PRO A 37 -20.53 -3.66 -16.43
N GLU A 38 -21.46 -4.25 -15.67
CA GLU A 38 -21.93 -3.71 -14.39
C GLU A 38 -20.83 -3.77 -13.33
N ARG A 39 -19.99 -4.81 -13.34
CA ARG A 39 -18.87 -4.95 -12.42
C ARG A 39 -17.72 -4.01 -12.76
N ILE A 40 -17.47 -3.79 -14.05
CA ILE A 40 -16.49 -2.81 -14.50
C ILE A 40 -16.93 -1.41 -14.06
N GLU A 41 -18.21 -1.07 -14.27
CA GLU A 41 -18.75 0.23 -13.86
C GLU A 41 -18.72 0.41 -12.34
N ARG A 42 -19.06 -0.63 -11.57
CA ARG A 42 -18.89 -0.62 -10.11
C ARG A 42 -17.42 -0.42 -9.71
N GLY A 43 -16.49 -1.08 -10.41
CA GLY A 43 -15.05 -0.92 -10.18
C GLY A 43 -14.60 0.53 -10.39
N ARG A 44 -15.04 1.15 -11.50
CA ARG A 44 -14.81 2.56 -11.80
C ARG A 44 -15.32 3.49 -10.69
N TYR A 45 -16.56 3.28 -10.25
CA TYR A 45 -17.14 4.05 -9.15
C TYR A 45 -16.33 3.94 -7.86
N LEU A 46 -15.90 2.73 -7.49
CA LEU A 46 -15.08 2.53 -6.30
C LEU A 46 -13.71 3.21 -6.43
N TYR A 47 -13.08 3.09 -7.58
CA TYR A 47 -11.75 3.61 -7.86
C TYR A 47 -11.70 5.14 -7.84
N GLU A 48 -12.64 5.80 -8.53
CA GLU A 48 -12.63 7.25 -8.71
C GLU A 48 -13.29 8.01 -7.56
N GLN A 49 -14.35 7.44 -6.97
CA GLN A 49 -15.26 8.17 -6.08
C GLN A 49 -15.13 7.72 -4.62
N VAL A 50 -15.33 6.43 -4.34
CA VAL A 50 -15.42 5.93 -2.95
C VAL A 50 -14.06 5.86 -2.28
N ALA A 51 -13.10 5.20 -2.94
CA ALA A 51 -11.74 5.05 -2.43
C ALA A 51 -10.79 6.15 -2.94
N HIS A 52 -11.19 6.84 -4.01
CA HIS A 52 -10.43 7.94 -4.63
C HIS A 52 -8.95 7.59 -4.90
N CYS A 53 -8.73 6.36 -5.36
CA CYS A 53 -7.39 5.79 -5.53
C CYS A 53 -6.56 6.61 -6.51
N ASP A 54 -7.13 7.01 -7.65
CA ASP A 54 -6.41 7.83 -8.63
C ASP A 54 -6.16 9.26 -8.17
N GLY A 55 -6.92 9.79 -7.22
CA GLY A 55 -6.63 11.09 -6.64
C GLY A 55 -5.27 11.14 -5.95
N CYS A 56 -4.91 10.07 -5.25
CA CYS A 56 -3.67 9.97 -4.49
C CYS A 56 -2.60 9.07 -5.13
N HIS A 57 -2.90 8.34 -6.19
CA HIS A 57 -1.95 7.46 -6.90
C HIS A 57 -1.89 7.76 -8.41
N SER A 58 -1.94 9.05 -8.77
CA SER A 58 -1.71 9.48 -10.15
C SER A 58 -0.77 10.68 -10.20
N PRO A 59 0.00 10.85 -11.28
CA PRO A 59 0.76 12.07 -11.53
C PRO A 59 -0.15 13.30 -11.54
N ARG A 60 0.35 14.41 -10.99
CA ARG A 60 -0.38 15.68 -10.87
C ARG A 60 0.29 16.76 -11.71
N ASP A 61 -0.55 17.60 -12.31
CA ASP A 61 -0.11 18.74 -13.10
C ASP A 61 0.06 19.98 -12.22
N TRP A 62 1.26 20.13 -11.66
CA TRP A 62 1.63 21.25 -10.79
C TRP A 62 1.70 22.61 -11.50
N THR A 63 1.56 22.65 -12.84
CA THR A 63 1.48 23.92 -13.58
C THR A 63 0.10 24.58 -13.49
N LYS A 64 -0.91 23.82 -13.05
CA LYS A 64 -2.30 24.29 -12.92
C LYS A 64 -2.68 24.51 -11.46
N LEU A 65 -3.61 25.44 -11.25
CA LEU A 65 -4.25 25.66 -9.95
C LEU A 65 -4.87 24.34 -9.45
N THR A 66 -4.70 24.03 -8.17
CA THR A 66 -5.12 22.78 -7.48
C THR A 66 -4.36 21.50 -7.83
N ALA A 67 -3.35 21.57 -8.72
CA ALA A 67 -2.56 20.41 -9.14
C ALA A 67 -3.42 19.17 -9.50
N PRO A 68 -4.32 19.29 -10.49
CA PRO A 68 -5.24 18.21 -10.85
C PRO A 68 -4.47 16.97 -11.36
N THR A 69 -5.09 15.80 -11.26
CA THR A 69 -4.56 14.57 -11.85
C THR A 69 -4.52 14.68 -13.37
N ILE A 70 -3.45 14.21 -13.99
CA ILE A 70 -3.35 14.12 -15.45
C ILE A 70 -4.22 12.95 -15.93
N ALA A 71 -5.15 13.21 -16.84
CA ALA A 71 -6.20 12.24 -17.18
C ALA A 71 -5.65 10.96 -17.83
N GLU A 72 -4.65 11.11 -18.69
CA GLU A 72 -4.01 10.05 -19.46
C GLU A 72 -3.13 9.15 -18.59
N THR A 73 -2.76 9.60 -17.39
CA THR A 73 -1.86 8.88 -16.48
C THR A 73 -2.53 8.52 -15.15
N ARG A 74 -3.87 8.54 -15.09
CA ARG A 74 -4.62 8.10 -13.91
C ARG A 74 -4.23 6.66 -13.53
N GLY A 75 -3.86 6.45 -12.27
CA GLY A 75 -3.46 5.15 -11.76
C GLY A 75 -2.07 4.69 -12.16
N ALA A 76 -1.28 5.52 -12.83
CA ALA A 76 0.13 5.20 -13.15
C ALA A 76 1.03 5.19 -11.90
N GLY A 77 0.52 5.64 -10.75
CA GLY A 77 1.31 5.88 -9.55
C GLY A 77 2.15 7.16 -9.69
N PHE A 78 2.79 7.54 -8.60
CA PHE A 78 3.89 8.51 -8.61
C PHE A 78 4.85 8.20 -7.47
N GLU A 79 6.11 8.61 -7.63
CA GLU A 79 7.07 8.54 -6.55
C GLU A 79 6.79 9.69 -5.57
N PHE A 80 6.49 9.34 -4.32
CA PHE A 80 6.38 10.35 -3.27
C PHE A 80 7.76 10.99 -3.04
N PRO A 81 7.84 12.33 -2.94
CA PRO A 81 9.06 12.99 -2.55
C PRO A 81 9.56 12.42 -1.21
N PRO A 82 10.88 12.24 -1.04
CA PRO A 82 11.45 11.71 0.20
C PRO A 82 11.23 12.63 1.41
N GLU A 83 10.77 13.86 1.20
CA GLU A 83 10.42 14.82 2.24
C GLU A 83 8.99 14.65 2.80
N LEU A 84 8.17 13.78 2.20
CA LEU A 84 6.87 13.33 2.73
C LEU A 84 7.02 12.06 3.58
#